data_AF-A0A1Q7S4G5-F1
#
_entry.id   AF-A0A1Q7S4G5-F1
#
_cell.length_a   1.000
_cell.length_b   1.000
_cell.length_c   1.000
_cell.angle_alpha   90.00
_cell.angle_beta   90.00
_cell.angle_gamma   90.00
#
_symmetry.space_group_name_H-M   'P 1'
#
loop_
_entity.id
_entity.type
_entity.pdbx_description
1 polymer ?
#
loop_
_entity_poly.entity_id
_entity_poly.type
_entity_poly.pdbx_seq_one_letter_code
_entity_poly.pdbx_strand_id
1 'polypeptide(L)'
;MITTVLLFIVSLVPYPEIYPWAPDAACKLNPAKPQGLHPDAYAALRSLALAHRITQGINHSQERGNVHDTDGTVNGKAYTGAVDISVRCLTQAQIRTLLARLATAGFGAWYRKDGQDGWTGPPHIHAIWVGCRLKPVLQQQVANWLEGGNGLFSNQLYQFWQPSAEMRGKVGKLYHSFN
;
A
#
# COMPACT_ATOMS: atom_id res chain seq x y z
N MET A 1 -6.48 -7.32 60.03
CA MET A 1 -5.54 -6.56 59.18
C MET A 1 -5.99 -6.73 57.75
N ILE A 2 -6.49 -5.67 57.12
CA ILE A 2 -6.93 -5.68 55.70
C ILE A 2 -5.87 -4.91 54.93
N THR A 3 -5.13 -5.61 54.08
CA THR A 3 -4.10 -5.02 53.22
C THR A 3 -4.74 -4.62 51.90
N THR A 4 -5.03 -3.34 51.73
CA THR A 4 -5.53 -2.78 50.46
C THR A 4 -4.40 -2.78 49.44
N VAL A 5 -4.52 -3.59 48.39
CA VAL A 5 -3.62 -3.54 47.23
C VAL A 5 -4.09 -2.43 46.31
N LEU A 6 -3.29 -1.37 46.20
CA LEU A 6 -3.50 -0.29 45.23
C LEU A 6 -3.05 -0.79 43.85
N LEU A 7 -3.99 -1.07 42.96
CA LEU A 7 -3.71 -1.41 41.57
C LEU A 7 -3.44 -0.12 40.79
N PHE A 8 -2.17 0.15 40.49
CA PHE A 8 -1.79 1.23 39.58
C PHE A 8 -2.13 0.82 38.13
N ILE A 9 -3.20 1.39 37.59
CA ILE A 9 -3.48 1.34 36.15
C ILE A 9 -2.53 2.34 35.48
N VAL A 10 -1.41 1.85 34.93
CA VAL A 10 -0.57 2.64 34.03
C VAL A 10 -1.31 2.73 32.70
N SER A 11 -2.01 3.84 32.47
CA SER A 11 -2.48 4.21 31.14
C SER A 11 -1.28 4.37 30.21
N LEU A 12 -1.02 3.35 29.39
CA LEU A 12 -0.12 3.43 28.25
C LEU A 12 -0.77 4.37 27.23
N VAL A 13 -0.46 5.66 27.32
CA VAL A 13 -0.72 6.58 26.22
C VAL A 13 0.25 6.17 25.10
N PRO A 14 -0.22 5.63 23.96
CA PRO A 14 0.68 5.25 22.89
C PRO A 14 1.39 6.52 22.39
N TYR A 15 2.72 6.53 22.43
CA TYR A 15 3.49 7.56 21.75
C TYR A 15 3.05 7.62 20.28
N PRO A 16 2.85 8.82 19.70
CA PRO A 16 2.49 8.94 18.31
C PRO A 16 3.58 8.25 17.48
N GLU A 17 3.17 7.28 16.66
CA GLU A 17 4.10 6.55 15.81
C GLU A 17 4.72 7.52 14.80
N ILE A 18 6.02 7.80 14.96
CA ILE A 18 6.75 8.70 14.05
C ILE A 18 7.14 7.90 12.82
N TYR A 19 6.44 8.13 11.72
CA TYR A 19 6.77 7.52 10.44
C TYR A 19 7.93 8.26 9.76
N PRO A 20 8.97 7.57 9.28
CA PRO A 20 10.06 8.21 8.53
C PRO A 20 9.64 8.87 7.21
N TRP A 21 8.44 8.54 6.74
CA TRP A 21 7.80 9.12 5.54
C TRP A 21 6.70 10.12 5.89
N ALA A 22 6.55 10.53 7.15
CA ALA A 22 5.66 11.63 7.51
C ALA A 22 6.05 12.92 6.74
N PRO A 23 5.15 13.92 6.66
CA PRO A 23 5.45 15.18 6.01
C PRO A 23 6.75 15.80 6.56
N ASP A 24 7.67 16.10 5.66
CA ASP A 24 8.97 16.72 5.94
C ASP A 24 9.12 17.96 5.05
N ALA A 25 9.30 19.12 5.66
CA ALA A 25 9.45 20.39 4.94
C ALA A 25 10.67 20.41 4.00
N ALA A 26 11.72 19.61 4.29
CA ALA A 26 12.88 19.48 3.42
C ALA A 26 12.57 18.65 2.16
N CYS A 27 11.57 17.77 2.22
CA CYS A 27 11.20 16.91 1.10
C CYS A 27 10.10 17.53 0.23
N LYS A 28 10.50 18.11 -0.91
CA LYS A 28 9.55 18.67 -1.89
C LYS A 28 8.89 17.57 -2.72
N LEU A 29 7.66 17.23 -2.35
CA LEU A 29 6.79 16.31 -3.09
C LEU A 29 5.91 17.04 -4.11
N ASN A 30 5.48 16.32 -5.13
CA ASN A 30 4.42 16.80 -6.01
C ASN A 30 3.08 16.82 -5.26
N PRO A 31 2.10 17.65 -5.69
CA PRO A 31 0.76 17.62 -5.12
C PRO A 31 0.15 16.21 -5.17
N ALA A 32 -0.50 15.82 -4.07
CA ALA A 32 -1.11 14.50 -3.97
C ALA A 32 -2.30 14.35 -4.94
N LYS A 33 -2.44 13.15 -5.52
CA LYS A 33 -3.52 12.79 -6.46
C LYS A 33 -4.31 11.56 -5.97
N PRO A 34 -5.08 11.67 -4.86
CA PRO A 34 -5.80 10.54 -4.27
C PRO A 34 -7.17 10.25 -4.92
N GLN A 35 -7.49 10.90 -6.03
CA GLN A 35 -8.82 10.85 -6.62
C GLN A 35 -9.21 9.41 -6.96
N GLY A 36 -10.45 9.04 -6.65
CA GLY A 36 -11.01 7.72 -6.98
C GLY A 36 -10.33 6.52 -6.31
N LEU A 37 -9.52 6.69 -5.26
CA LEU A 37 -9.13 5.54 -4.44
C LEU A 37 -10.34 4.97 -3.69
N HIS A 38 -10.34 3.65 -3.48
CA HIS A 38 -11.31 3.02 -2.59
C HIS A 38 -11.28 3.71 -1.19
N PRO A 39 -12.43 4.03 -0.57
CA PRO A 39 -12.46 4.79 0.68
C PRO A 39 -11.61 4.16 1.80
N ASP A 40 -11.69 2.84 1.96
CA ASP A 40 -10.90 2.13 2.99
C ASP A 40 -9.40 2.11 2.66
N ALA A 41 -9.04 2.07 1.38
CA ALA A 41 -7.65 2.20 0.96
C ALA A 41 -7.10 3.56 1.35
N TYR A 42 -7.86 4.63 1.06
CA TYR A 42 -7.44 5.99 1.42
C TYR A 42 -7.39 6.19 2.95
N ALA A 43 -8.33 5.61 3.70
CA ALA A 43 -8.32 5.64 5.16
C ALA A 43 -7.08 4.94 5.74
N ALA A 44 -6.72 3.76 5.21
CA ALA A 44 -5.52 3.03 5.60
C ALA A 44 -4.22 3.79 5.26
N LEU A 45 -4.15 4.43 4.10
CA LEU A 45 -3.00 5.28 3.75
C LEU A 45 -2.91 6.51 4.67
N ARG A 46 -4.03 7.08 5.08
CA ARG A 46 -4.06 8.21 6.04
C ARG A 46 -3.55 7.78 7.42
N SER A 47 -3.93 6.61 7.92
CA SER A 47 -3.45 6.12 9.22
C SER A 47 -1.94 5.83 9.22
N LEU A 48 -1.37 5.54 8.05
CA LEU A 48 0.07 5.42 7.84
C LEU A 48 0.78 6.75 7.50
N ALA A 49 0.10 7.88 7.59
CA ALA A 49 0.62 9.20 7.19
C ALA A 49 1.08 9.30 5.72
N LEU A 50 0.52 8.51 4.80
CA LEU A 50 0.94 8.44 3.38
C LEU A 50 0.13 9.29 2.41
N ALA A 51 -0.99 9.87 2.84
CA ALA A 51 -1.91 10.58 1.93
C ALA A 51 -1.22 11.67 1.09
N HIS A 52 -0.24 12.37 1.68
CA HIS A 52 0.53 13.43 1.04
C HIS A 52 1.54 12.94 -0.02
N ARG A 53 1.78 11.63 -0.12
CA ARG A 53 2.73 11.00 -1.07
C ARG A 53 2.04 10.33 -2.25
N ILE A 54 0.71 10.28 -2.29
CA ILE A 54 -0.04 9.61 -3.36
C ILE A 54 0.17 10.38 -4.67
N THR A 55 0.82 9.75 -5.64
CA THR A 55 1.08 10.36 -6.96
C THR A 55 0.02 9.99 -7.97
N GLN A 56 -0.72 8.90 -7.76
CA GLN A 56 -1.78 8.47 -8.65
C GLN A 56 -2.81 7.59 -7.92
N GLY A 57 -4.09 7.91 -8.09
CA GLY A 57 -5.24 7.06 -7.78
C GLY A 57 -5.88 6.58 -9.08
N ILE A 58 -7.18 6.87 -9.27
CA ILE A 58 -7.89 6.51 -10.49
C ILE A 58 -7.40 7.33 -11.70
N ASN A 59 -7.28 6.67 -12.85
CA ASN A 59 -6.96 7.28 -14.13
C ASN A 59 -7.67 6.50 -15.24
N HIS A 60 -8.39 7.20 -16.13
CA HIS A 60 -9.17 6.60 -17.23
C HIS A 60 -8.42 6.62 -18.58
N SER A 61 -7.11 6.82 -18.58
CA SER A 61 -6.31 6.73 -19.81
C SER A 61 -6.44 5.34 -20.46
N GLN A 62 -6.68 5.31 -21.78
CA GLN A 62 -6.86 4.07 -22.55
C GLN A 62 -5.56 3.29 -22.82
N GLU A 63 -4.45 3.65 -22.16
CA GLU A 63 -3.17 2.98 -22.31
C GLU A 63 -3.23 1.49 -21.93
N ARG A 64 -2.43 0.67 -22.63
CA ARG A 64 -2.50 -0.79 -22.53
C ARG A 64 -2.25 -1.26 -21.10
N GLY A 65 -3.27 -1.86 -20.51
CA GLY A 65 -3.22 -2.51 -19.20
C GLY A 65 -3.77 -1.69 -18.03
N ASN A 66 -4.26 -0.46 -18.27
CA ASN A 66 -4.68 0.53 -17.26
C ASN A 66 -5.02 -0.01 -15.86
N VAL A 67 -3.97 -0.20 -15.05
CA VAL A 67 -4.08 -0.74 -13.68
C VAL A 67 -4.76 0.25 -12.73
N HIS A 68 -4.86 1.52 -13.13
CA HIS A 68 -5.49 2.59 -12.39
C HIS A 68 -6.93 2.90 -12.85
N ASP A 69 -7.52 2.11 -13.75
CA ASP A 69 -8.94 2.30 -14.09
C ASP A 69 -9.89 1.79 -12.98
N THR A 70 -11.17 2.01 -13.22
CA THR A 70 -12.29 1.59 -12.39
C THR A 70 -12.28 0.09 -12.10
N ASP A 71 -12.22 -0.25 -10.81
CA ASP A 71 -12.42 -1.60 -10.28
C ASP A 71 -13.90 -1.85 -9.93
N GLY A 72 -14.61 -0.80 -9.51
CA GLY A 72 -16.03 -0.84 -9.18
C GLY A 72 -16.57 0.51 -8.75
N THR A 73 -17.70 0.53 -8.05
CA THR A 73 -18.28 1.75 -7.47
C THR A 73 -18.57 1.61 -5.98
N VAL A 74 -18.42 2.70 -5.24
CA VAL A 74 -18.90 2.84 -3.85
C VAL A 74 -19.72 4.12 -3.78
N ASN A 75 -20.96 4.03 -3.28
CA ASN A 75 -21.90 5.17 -3.22
C ASN A 75 -22.04 5.90 -4.57
N GLY A 76 -22.12 5.14 -5.66
CA GLY A 76 -22.27 5.68 -7.02
C GLY A 76 -21.00 6.32 -7.62
N LYS A 77 -19.87 6.29 -6.92
CA LYS A 77 -18.59 6.84 -7.42
C LYS A 77 -17.64 5.70 -7.82
N ALA A 78 -17.05 5.80 -9.01
CA ALA A 78 -16.01 4.89 -9.46
C ALA A 78 -14.81 4.91 -8.49
N TYR A 79 -14.24 3.74 -8.25
CA TYR A 79 -13.00 3.60 -7.49
C TYR A 79 -11.99 2.72 -8.22
N THR A 80 -10.71 2.89 -7.86
CA THR A 80 -9.67 1.88 -8.06
C THR A 80 -9.08 1.42 -6.72
N GLY A 81 -8.64 0.16 -6.67
CA GLY A 81 -7.80 -0.40 -5.61
C GLY A 81 -6.31 -0.08 -5.77
N ALA A 82 -5.87 0.38 -6.93
CA ALA A 82 -4.45 0.68 -7.19
C ALA A 82 -4.07 2.11 -6.79
N VAL A 83 -2.87 2.25 -6.21
CA VAL A 83 -2.30 3.53 -5.82
C VAL A 83 -0.80 3.55 -6.12
N ASP A 84 -0.31 4.67 -6.65
CA ASP A 84 1.12 4.93 -6.72
C ASP A 84 1.53 5.92 -5.64
N ILE A 85 2.63 5.62 -4.95
CA ILE A 85 3.14 6.37 -3.80
C ILE A 85 4.58 6.81 -4.11
N SER A 86 4.85 8.11 -3.94
CA SER A 86 6.19 8.65 -4.11
C SER A 86 7.17 8.11 -3.08
N VAL A 87 8.33 7.63 -3.56
CA VAL A 87 9.48 7.26 -2.73
C VAL A 87 10.51 8.37 -2.61
N ARG A 88 10.22 9.58 -3.11
CA ARG A 88 11.16 10.70 -3.05
C ARG A 88 11.52 10.99 -1.58
N CYS A 89 12.81 11.23 -1.36
CA CYS A 89 13.45 11.41 -0.05
C CYS A 89 13.43 10.18 0.87
N LEU A 90 13.03 9.00 0.40
CA LEU A 90 13.12 7.77 1.17
C LEU A 90 14.38 7.00 0.83
N THR A 91 15.07 6.53 1.86
CA THR A 91 16.13 5.52 1.75
C THR A 91 15.53 4.16 1.43
N GLN A 92 16.34 3.23 0.90
CA GLN A 92 15.88 1.87 0.64
C GLN A 92 15.39 1.15 1.91
N ALA A 93 16.01 1.41 3.07
CA ALA A 93 15.56 0.85 4.35
C ALA A 93 14.17 1.37 4.74
N GLN A 94 13.90 2.66 4.53
CA GLN A 94 12.56 3.24 4.74
C GLN A 94 11.54 2.67 3.76
N ILE A 95 11.90 2.46 2.49
CA ILE A 95 11.03 1.82 1.49
C ILE A 95 10.68 0.39 1.92
N ARG A 96 11.64 -0.42 2.38
CA ARG A 96 11.37 -1.78 2.90
C ARG A 96 10.42 -1.75 4.10
N THR A 97 10.63 -0.81 5.02
CA THR A 97 9.75 -0.62 6.18
C THR A 97 8.35 -0.21 5.75
N LEU A 98 8.24 0.67 4.75
CA LEU A 98 6.96 1.10 4.19
C LEU A 98 6.22 -0.06 3.52
N LEU A 99 6.89 -0.90 2.73
CA LEU A 99 6.29 -2.11 2.13
C LEU A 99 5.73 -3.05 3.21
N ALA A 100 6.46 -3.26 4.31
CA ALA A 100 5.98 -4.06 5.43
C ALA A 100 4.73 -3.46 6.11
N ARG A 101 4.67 -2.14 6.27
CA ARG A 101 3.49 -1.44 6.83
C ARG A 101 2.29 -1.50 5.90
N LEU A 102 2.50 -1.35 4.59
CA LEU A 102 1.45 -1.52 3.57
C LEU A 102 0.88 -2.94 3.60
N ALA A 103 1.73 -3.97 3.63
CA ALA A 103 1.28 -5.36 3.74
C ALA A 103 0.50 -5.62 5.05
N THR A 104 0.98 -5.06 6.17
CA THR A 104 0.26 -5.14 7.46
C THR A 104 -1.10 -4.44 7.40
N ALA A 105 -1.23 -3.37 6.62
CA ALA A 105 -2.49 -2.65 6.45
C ALA A 105 -3.47 -3.36 5.50
N GLY A 106 -3.02 -4.27 4.63
CA GLY A 106 -3.87 -4.96 3.67
C GLY A 106 -3.60 -4.58 2.21
N PHE A 107 -2.37 -4.18 1.88
CA PHE A 107 -1.95 -3.91 0.50
C PHE A 107 -0.97 -4.97 0.00
N GLY A 108 -1.16 -5.43 -1.25
CA GLY A 108 -0.06 -6.02 -2.03
C GLY A 108 0.74 -4.89 -2.67
N ALA A 109 2.05 -4.81 -2.44
CA ALA A 109 2.86 -3.67 -2.88
C ALA A 109 4.25 -4.06 -3.38
N TRP A 110 4.74 -3.30 -4.37
CA TRP A 110 6.07 -3.41 -4.94
C TRP A 110 6.71 -2.03 -5.04
N TYR A 111 7.98 -1.94 -4.66
CA TYR A 111 8.83 -0.83 -5.09
C TYR A 111 9.22 -1.02 -6.56
N ARG A 112 8.80 -0.09 -7.41
CA ARG A 112 9.22 0.06 -8.80
C ARG A 112 10.47 0.91 -8.86
N LYS A 113 11.54 0.38 -9.43
CA LYS A 113 12.82 1.08 -9.65
C LYS A 113 13.33 0.75 -11.04
N ASP A 114 13.72 1.77 -11.79
CA ASP A 114 14.17 1.63 -13.17
C ASP A 114 15.30 0.59 -13.29
N GLY A 115 15.14 -0.35 -14.22
CA GLY A 115 16.07 -1.44 -14.47
C GLY A 115 16.08 -2.53 -13.39
N GLN A 116 15.17 -2.51 -12.40
CA GLN A 116 15.06 -3.53 -11.37
C GLN A 116 13.73 -4.25 -11.42
N ASP A 117 13.73 -5.55 -11.11
CA ASP A 117 12.53 -6.38 -11.05
C ASP A 117 11.65 -6.29 -12.30
N GLY A 118 12.25 -5.98 -13.47
CA GLY A 118 11.56 -5.91 -14.76
C GLY A 118 10.78 -4.62 -14.99
N TRP A 119 10.98 -3.63 -14.12
CA TRP A 119 10.37 -2.31 -14.23
C TRP A 119 11.23 -1.35 -15.05
N THR A 120 10.58 -0.62 -15.96
CA THR A 120 11.16 0.52 -16.68
C THR A 120 10.30 1.73 -16.41
N GLY A 121 10.89 2.82 -15.90
CA GLY A 121 10.18 4.05 -15.57
C GLY A 121 10.51 4.62 -14.20
N PRO A 122 9.85 5.73 -13.80
CA PRO A 122 10.20 6.48 -12.61
C PRO A 122 9.97 5.67 -11.31
N PRO A 123 10.80 5.88 -10.27
CA PRO A 123 10.70 5.13 -9.04
C PRO A 123 9.49 5.53 -8.20
N HIS A 124 8.71 4.54 -7.77
CA HIS A 124 7.54 4.71 -6.90
C HIS A 124 7.19 3.37 -6.25
N ILE A 125 6.31 3.37 -5.24
CA ILE A 125 5.66 2.14 -4.80
C ILE A 125 4.33 2.03 -5.53
N HIS A 126 4.12 0.93 -6.25
CA HIS A 126 2.81 0.53 -6.75
C HIS A 126 2.17 -0.39 -5.71
N ALA A 127 0.99 -0.02 -5.20
CA ALA A 127 0.29 -0.78 -4.18
C ALA A 127 -1.17 -1.01 -4.56
N ILE A 128 -1.71 -2.17 -4.20
CA ILE A 128 -3.08 -2.58 -4.47
C ILE A 128 -3.75 -2.89 -3.14
N TRP A 129 -4.82 -2.16 -2.83
CA TRP A 129 -5.70 -2.48 -1.71
C TRP A 129 -6.48 -3.75 -2.03
N VAL A 130 -6.34 -4.79 -1.20
CA VAL A 130 -7.00 -6.08 -1.47
C VAL A 130 -8.35 -6.25 -0.78
N GLY A 131 -8.75 -5.29 0.07
CA GLY A 131 -10.03 -5.29 0.77
C GLY A 131 -11.19 -4.70 -0.05
N CYS A 132 -11.20 -4.93 -1.36
CA CYS A 132 -12.29 -4.55 -2.25
C CYS A 132 -12.34 -5.48 -3.47
N ARG A 133 -13.42 -5.37 -4.26
CA ARG A 133 -13.50 -6.06 -5.55
C ARG A 133 -12.51 -5.42 -6.52
N LEU A 134 -11.68 -6.24 -7.15
CA LEU A 134 -10.65 -5.82 -8.09
C LEU A 134 -11.00 -6.24 -9.52
N LYS A 135 -10.57 -5.46 -10.51
CA LYS A 135 -10.63 -5.88 -11.92
C LYS A 135 -9.59 -6.98 -12.21
N PRO A 136 -9.75 -7.77 -13.28
CA PRO A 136 -8.91 -8.95 -13.54
C PRO A 136 -7.40 -8.68 -13.55
N VAL A 137 -6.94 -7.55 -14.12
CA VAL A 137 -5.51 -7.23 -14.13
C VAL A 137 -4.94 -7.03 -12.72
N LEU A 138 -5.69 -6.40 -11.80
CA LEU A 138 -5.24 -6.23 -10.41
C LEU A 138 -5.35 -7.53 -9.63
N GLN A 139 -6.36 -8.36 -9.90
CA GLN A 139 -6.44 -9.72 -9.32
C GLN A 139 -5.20 -10.54 -9.67
N GLN A 140 -4.77 -10.52 -10.94
CA GLN A 140 -3.54 -11.20 -11.37
C GLN A 140 -2.30 -10.66 -10.64
N GLN A 141 -2.18 -9.33 -10.47
CA GLN A 141 -1.06 -8.75 -9.74
C GLN A 141 -1.05 -9.17 -8.27
N VAL A 142 -2.20 -9.23 -7.61
CA VAL A 142 -2.30 -9.67 -6.22
C VAL A 142 -1.98 -11.16 -6.10
N ALA A 143 -2.46 -12.01 -7.01
CA ALA A 143 -2.07 -13.43 -7.05
C ALA A 143 -0.54 -13.59 -7.18
N ASN A 144 0.07 -12.84 -8.10
CA ASN A 144 1.52 -12.80 -8.26
C ASN A 144 2.23 -12.35 -6.97
N TRP A 145 1.69 -11.34 -6.26
CA TRP A 145 2.25 -10.89 -4.98
C TRP A 145 2.24 -11.98 -3.91
N LEU A 146 1.14 -12.73 -3.80
CA LEU A 146 0.99 -13.82 -2.83
C LEU A 146 1.99 -14.96 -3.09
N GLU A 147 2.35 -15.17 -4.35
CA GLU A 147 3.37 -16.12 -4.81
C GLU A 147 4.81 -15.56 -4.75
N GLY A 148 4.98 -14.28 -4.38
CA GLY A 148 6.30 -13.62 -4.29
C GLY A 148 6.83 -13.04 -5.60
N GLY A 149 6.00 -13.00 -6.65
CA GLY A 149 6.31 -12.42 -7.95
C GLY A 149 6.19 -10.89 -8.00
N ASN A 150 6.70 -10.31 -9.09
CA ASN A 150 6.82 -8.85 -9.26
C ASN A 150 5.53 -8.13 -9.72
N GLY A 151 4.43 -8.86 -9.93
CA GLY A 151 3.16 -8.29 -10.38
C GLY A 151 3.25 -7.57 -11.73
N LEU A 152 4.23 -7.91 -12.58
CA LEU A 152 4.29 -7.47 -13.97
C LEU A 152 3.92 -8.63 -14.88
N PHE A 153 3.80 -8.37 -16.19
CA PHE A 153 3.55 -9.41 -17.17
C PHE A 153 4.58 -10.56 -17.10
N SER A 154 5.85 -10.26 -16.78
CA SER A 154 6.89 -11.30 -16.65
C SER A 154 6.72 -12.22 -15.44
N ASN A 155 6.01 -11.78 -14.39
CA ASN A 155 5.86 -12.44 -13.10
C ASN A 155 7.14 -13.09 -12.53
N GLN A 156 8.31 -12.51 -12.80
CA GLN A 156 9.55 -13.01 -12.19
C GLN A 156 9.53 -12.77 -10.67
N LEU A 157 10.35 -13.52 -9.96
CA LEU A 157 10.53 -13.36 -8.51
C LEU A 157 10.87 -11.91 -8.18
N TYR A 158 10.16 -11.34 -7.21
CA TYR A 158 10.42 -9.99 -6.74
C TYR A 158 11.65 -9.97 -5.80
N GLN A 159 12.72 -9.28 -6.17
CA GLN A 159 13.99 -9.39 -5.44
C GLN A 159 14.15 -8.30 -4.37
N PHE A 160 13.56 -7.11 -4.57
CA PHE A 160 13.80 -6.02 -3.64
C PHE A 160 13.33 -6.34 -2.22
N TRP A 161 12.13 -6.89 -2.00
CA TRP A 161 11.61 -7.20 -0.67
C TRP A 161 10.61 -8.35 -0.74
N GLN A 162 10.53 -9.19 0.29
CA GLN A 162 9.57 -10.28 0.36
C GLN A 162 8.75 -10.17 1.66
N PRO A 163 7.41 -10.34 1.59
CA PRO A 163 6.56 -10.35 2.77
C PRO A 163 6.82 -11.57 3.64
N SER A 164 6.64 -11.43 4.96
CA SER A 164 6.63 -12.58 5.86
C SER A 164 5.43 -13.50 5.56
N ALA A 165 5.47 -14.74 6.05
CA ALA A 165 4.33 -15.65 5.94
C ALA A 165 3.05 -15.09 6.59
N GLU A 166 3.19 -14.39 7.72
CA GLU A 166 2.07 -13.72 8.40
C GLU A 166 1.46 -12.61 7.54
N MET A 167 2.30 -11.75 6.95
CA MET A 167 1.84 -10.68 6.05
C MET A 167 1.11 -11.26 4.84
N ARG A 168 1.66 -12.31 4.22
CA ARG A 168 1.00 -13.01 3.11
C ARG A 168 -0.34 -13.62 3.53
N GLY A 169 -0.39 -14.29 4.67
CA GLY A 169 -1.62 -14.88 5.19
C GLY A 169 -2.70 -13.83 5.45
N LYS A 170 -2.32 -12.67 6.01
CA LYS A 170 -3.25 -11.55 6.24
C LYS A 170 -3.79 -10.97 4.93
N VAL A 171 -2.91 -10.63 3.99
CA VAL A 171 -3.31 -10.08 2.69
C VAL A 171 -4.15 -11.10 1.91
N GLY A 172 -3.74 -12.37 1.88
CA GLY A 172 -4.49 -13.43 1.20
C GLY A 172 -5.89 -13.63 1.77
N LYS A 173 -6.03 -13.69 3.10
CA LYS A 173 -7.35 -13.79 3.75
C LYS A 173 -8.25 -12.61 3.41
N LEU A 174 -7.71 -11.39 3.42
CA LEU A 174 -8.47 -10.20 3.07
C LEU A 174 -8.88 -10.24 1.59
N TYR A 175 -7.94 -10.54 0.69
CA TYR A 175 -8.19 -10.65 -0.75
C TYR A 175 -9.33 -11.61 -1.09
N HIS A 176 -9.30 -12.83 -0.54
CA HIS A 176 -10.32 -13.87 -0.76
C HIS A 176 -11.68 -13.55 -0.15
N SER A 177 -11.78 -12.53 0.71
CA SER A 177 -13.08 -12.07 1.22
C SER A 177 -13.83 -11.20 0.20
N PHE A 178 -13.17 -10.77 -0.88
CA PHE A 178 -13.73 -9.85 -1.89
C PHE A 178 -13.57 -10.31 -3.35
N ASN A 179 -12.71 -11.29 -3.63
CA ASN A 179 -12.36 -11.78 -4.96
C ASN A 179 -12.23 -13.30 -4.98
#